data_AF-A0A6J3LD22-F1
#
_entry.id   AF-A0A6J3LD22-F1
#
_cell.length_a   1.000
_cell.length_b   1.000
_cell.length_c   1.000
_cell.angle_alpha   90.00
_cell.angle_beta   90.00
_cell.angle_gamma   90.00
#
_symmetry.space_group_name_H-M   'P 1'
#
loop_
_entity.id
_entity.type
_entity.pdbx_description
1 polymer ?
#
loop_
_entity_poly.entity_id
_entity_poly.type
_entity_poly.pdbx_seq_one_letter_code
_entity_poly.pdbx_strand_id
1 'polypeptide(L)'
;MSFGLYFAAASSLLPWIAYWISNWRILSMVTACPMVVAFVGPWIVPESARWYITSGRVDKAIEMLKNFAKVNGKEVKQEVFDEFEKSCKAMNEKDQSHNQYTVLHLFKLPRLGRITIMLIIYW
;
A
#
# COMPACT_ATOMS: atom_id res chain seq x y z
N MET A 1 1.88 13.41 0.93
CA MET A 1 0.90 14.51 0.96
C MET A 1 -0.48 14.07 1.43
N SER A 2 -1.10 13.04 0.83
CA SER A 2 -2.48 12.66 1.18
C SER A 2 -2.71 12.24 2.65
N PHE A 3 -1.84 11.37 3.21
CA PHE A 3 -1.98 10.90 4.60
C PHE A 3 -1.94 12.02 5.65
N GLY A 4 -1.00 12.96 5.51
CA GLY A 4 -0.87 14.08 6.45
C GLY A 4 -2.08 15.00 6.47
N LEU A 5 -2.73 15.22 5.32
CA LEU A 5 -3.96 16.02 5.23
C LEU A 5 -5.12 15.34 5.98
N TYR A 6 -5.33 14.04 5.77
CA TYR A 6 -6.38 13.31 6.49
C TYR A 6 -6.12 13.26 7.99
N PHE A 7 -4.87 13.02 8.40
CA PHE A 7 -4.51 12.97 9.81
C PHE A 7 -4.67 14.34 10.50
N ALA A 8 -4.22 15.42 9.86
CA ALA A 8 -4.37 16.78 10.38
C ALA A 8 -5.85 17.18 10.49
N ALA A 9 -6.66 16.88 9.47
CA ALA A 9 -8.09 17.18 9.50
C ALA A 9 -8.80 16.38 10.61
N ALA A 10 -8.55 15.07 10.69
CA ALA A 10 -9.16 14.21 11.71
C ALA A 10 -8.77 14.63 13.14
N SER A 11 -7.47 14.86 13.39
CA SER A 11 -6.97 15.28 14.70
C SER A 11 -7.48 16.66 15.12
N SER A 12 -7.66 17.58 14.16
CA SER A 12 -8.23 18.91 14.43
C SER A 12 -9.73 18.87 14.71
N LEU A 13 -10.48 17.95 14.08
CA LEU A 13 -11.92 17.78 14.29
C LEU A 13 -12.27 17.00 15.56
N LEU A 14 -11.43 16.05 15.97
CA LEU A 14 -11.64 15.17 17.12
C LEU A 14 -11.99 15.90 18.44
N PRO A 15 -11.31 16.99 18.86
CA PRO A 15 -11.65 17.69 20.11
C PRO A 15 -13.01 18.36 20.07
N TRP A 16 -13.46 18.86 18.91
CA TRP A 16 -14.79 19.43 18.75
C TRP A 16 -15.89 18.37 18.91
N ILE A 17 -15.67 17.19 18.33
CA ILE A 17 -16.57 16.04 18.47
C ILE A 17 -16.62 15.58 19.94
N ALA A 18 -15.47 15.54 20.61
CA ALA A 18 -15.39 15.18 22.03
C ALA A 18 -16.14 16.17 22.93
N TYR A 19 -16.01 17.47 22.66
CA TYR A 19 -16.74 18.51 23.39
C TYR A 19 -18.26 18.37 23.23
N TRP A 20 -18.72 18.10 22.01
CA TRP A 20 -20.16 18.02 21.72
C TRP A 20 -20.83 16.77 22.31
N ILE A 21 -20.14 15.63 22.30
CA ILE A 21 -20.66 14.36 22.82
C ILE A 21 -20.63 14.35 24.36
N SER A 22 -19.63 14.98 25.00
CA SER A 22 -19.43 15.10 26.46
C SER A 22 -19.41 13.77 27.28
N ASN A 23 -19.70 12.64 26.64
CA ASN A 23 -19.74 11.30 27.21
C ASN A 23 -18.64 10.43 26.59
N TRP A 24 -17.66 10.03 27.40
CA TRP A 24 -16.52 9.26 26.97
C TRP A 24 -16.89 7.90 26.36
N ARG A 25 -17.98 7.26 26.81
CA ARG A 25 -18.41 5.94 26.31
C ARG A 25 -18.87 6.02 24.86
N ILE A 26 -19.63 7.07 24.55
CA ILE A 26 -20.14 7.32 23.20
C ILE A 26 -18.98 7.74 22.29
N LEU A 27 -18.07 8.59 22.79
CA LEU A 27 -16.87 8.98 22.05
C LEU A 27 -16.02 7.76 21.65
N SER A 28 -15.80 6.81 22.56
CA SER A 28 -15.07 5.56 22.25
C SER A 28 -15.75 4.71 21.19
N MET A 29 -17.09 4.66 21.15
CA MET A 29 -17.82 3.96 20.09
C MET A 29 -17.67 4.66 18.73
N VAL A 30 -17.76 5.99 18.71
CA VAL A 30 -17.62 6.79 17.49
C VAL A 30 -16.22 6.66 16.90
N THR A 31 -15.17 6.70 17.73
CA THR A 31 -13.78 6.53 17.26
C THR A 31 -13.47 5.09 16.83
N ALA A 32 -14.17 4.09 17.37
CA ALA A 32 -14.06 2.70 16.93
C ALA A 32 -14.77 2.42 15.60
N CYS A 33 -15.77 3.21 15.21
CA CYS A 33 -16.56 2.99 14.00
C CYS A 33 -15.72 2.96 12.71
N PRO A 34 -14.79 3.90 12.45
CA PRO A 34 -13.88 3.81 11.30
C PRO A 34 -13.03 2.53 11.27
N MET A 35 -12.73 1.94 12.43
CA MET A 35 -11.97 0.69 12.53
C MET A 35 -12.76 -0.51 11.99
N VAL A 36 -14.08 -0.49 12.13
CA VAL A 36 -14.98 -1.50 11.53
C VAL A 36 -14.96 -1.36 10.00
N VAL A 37 -14.97 -0.14 9.47
CA VAL A 37 -14.85 0.08 8.02
C VAL A 37 -13.51 -0.43 7.50
N ALA A 38 -12.41 -0.20 8.24
CA ALA A 38 -11.09 -0.73 7.91
C ALA A 38 -11.06 -2.27 7.94
N PHE A 39 -11.81 -2.91 8.84
CA PHE A 39 -11.94 -4.36 8.90
C PHE A 39 -12.68 -4.94 7.70
N VAL A 40 -13.68 -4.23 7.18
CA VAL A 40 -14.46 -4.66 6.00
C VAL A 40 -13.75 -4.34 4.68
N GLY A 41 -12.86 -3.34 4.68
CA GLY A 41 -12.12 -2.87 3.50
C GLY A 41 -11.46 -3.97 2.64
N PRO A 42 -10.77 -4.97 3.21
CA PRO A 42 -10.15 -6.05 2.46
C PRO A 42 -11.10 -6.90 1.62
N TRP A 43 -12.40 -6.96 1.94
CA TRP A 43 -13.38 -7.68 1.13
C TRP A 43 -13.89 -6.88 -0.07
N ILE A 44 -13.76 -5.55 -0.04
CA ILE A 44 -14.27 -4.66 -1.10
C ILE A 44 -13.14 -4.25 -2.05
N VAL A 45 -11.95 -3.99 -1.51
CA VAL A 45 -10.83 -3.47 -2.28
C VAL A 45 -10.04 -4.62 -2.90
N PRO A 46 -9.88 -4.65 -4.22
CA PRO A 46 -9.10 -5.70 -4.85
C PRO A 46 -7.63 -5.55 -4.45
N GLU A 47 -6.98 -6.67 -4.21
CA GLU A 47 -5.58 -6.73 -3.75
C GLU A 47 -4.61 -6.04 -4.73
N SER A 48 -3.52 -5.46 -4.23
CA SER A 48 -2.64 -4.67 -5.11
C SER A 48 -1.94 -5.51 -6.19
N ALA A 49 -1.88 -4.99 -7.42
CA ALA A 49 -1.14 -5.61 -8.52
C ALA A 49 0.33 -5.89 -8.17
N ARG A 50 0.94 -4.99 -7.38
CA ARG A 50 2.32 -5.13 -6.91
C ARG A 50 2.50 -6.36 -6.01
N TRP A 51 1.57 -6.62 -5.10
CA TRP A 51 1.62 -7.79 -4.23
C TRP A 51 1.51 -9.10 -5.01
N TYR A 52 0.65 -9.15 -6.03
CA TYR A 52 0.56 -10.31 -6.93
C TYR A 52 1.89 -10.58 -7.63
N ILE A 53 2.58 -9.53 -8.12
CA ILE A 53 3.89 -9.64 -8.76
C ILE A 53 4.91 -10.21 -7.78
N THR A 54 5.12 -9.58 -6.62
CA THR A 54 6.13 -10.01 -5.63
C THR A 54 5.81 -11.37 -4.99
N SER A 55 4.53 -11.78 -5.00
CA SER A 55 4.11 -13.11 -4.54
C SER A 55 4.27 -14.20 -5.60
N GLY A 56 4.87 -13.91 -6.76
CA GLY A 56 5.03 -14.88 -7.85
C GLY A 56 3.78 -15.16 -8.69
N ARG A 57 2.65 -14.48 -8.41
CA ARG A 57 1.37 -14.67 -9.12
C ARG A 57 1.18 -13.61 -10.20
N VAL A 58 2.11 -13.56 -11.15
CA VAL A 58 2.15 -12.54 -12.22
C VAL A 58 0.91 -12.60 -13.11
N ASP A 59 0.35 -13.79 -13.35
CA ASP A 59 -0.84 -13.97 -14.18
C ASP A 59 -2.06 -13.19 -13.64
N LYS A 60 -2.25 -13.21 -12.31
CA LYS A 60 -3.34 -12.46 -11.64
C LYS A 60 -3.15 -10.95 -11.74
N ALA A 61 -1.90 -10.49 -11.70
CA ALA A 61 -1.59 -9.08 -11.89
C ALA A 61 -1.94 -8.63 -13.32
N ILE A 62 -1.64 -9.46 -14.32
CA ILE A 62 -1.96 -9.18 -15.73
C ILE A 62 -3.48 -9.18 -15.96
N GLU A 63 -4.21 -10.13 -15.40
CA GLU A 63 -5.67 -10.17 -15.48
C GLU A 63 -6.31 -8.90 -14.88
N MET A 64 -5.84 -8.50 -13.70
CA MET A 64 -6.24 -7.25 -13.06
C MET A 64 -5.94 -6.04 -13.95
N LEU A 65 -4.74 -5.95 -14.52
CA LEU A 65 -4.35 -4.85 -15.42
C LEU A 65 -5.19 -4.82 -16.69
N LYS A 66 -5.54 -5.98 -17.27
CA LYS A 66 -6.46 -6.07 -18.41
C LYS A 66 -7.85 -5.56 -18.05
N ASN A 67 -8.36 -5.88 -16.87
CA ASN A 67 -9.64 -5.36 -16.39
C ASN A 67 -9.59 -3.84 -16.21
N PHE A 68 -8.53 -3.29 -15.62
CA PHE A 68 -8.36 -1.84 -15.52
C PHE A 68 -8.19 -1.16 -16.88
N ALA A 69 -7.49 -1.78 -17.83
CA ALA A 69 -7.36 -1.26 -19.19
C ALA A 69 -8.73 -1.15 -19.89
N LYS A 70 -9.59 -2.17 -19.72
CA LYS A 70 -10.99 -2.14 -20.20
C LYS A 70 -11.81 -1.03 -19.54
N VAL A 71 -11.74 -0.91 -18.21
CA VAL A 71 -12.47 0.14 -17.46
C VAL A 71 -12.01 1.53 -17.87
N ASN A 72 -10.72 1.71 -18.10
CA ASN A 72 -10.13 2.98 -18.55
C ASN A 72 -10.29 3.23 -20.07
N GLY A 73 -10.95 2.33 -20.81
CA GLY A 73 -11.15 2.44 -22.25
C GLY A 73 -9.84 2.44 -23.07
N LYS A 74 -8.75 1.89 -22.51
CA LYS A 74 -7.44 1.88 -23.16
C LYS A 74 -7.14 0.50 -23.70
N GLU A 75 -6.99 0.39 -25.01
CA GLU A 75 -6.50 -0.83 -25.64
C GLU A 75 -4.98 -0.93 -25.48
N VAL A 76 -4.54 -1.95 -24.75
CA VAL A 76 -3.12 -2.27 -24.57
C VAL A 76 -2.83 -3.51 -25.39
N LYS A 77 -1.83 -3.41 -26.28
CA LYS A 77 -1.39 -4.53 -27.12
C LYS A 77 -0.93 -5.70 -26.27
N GLN A 78 -1.21 -6.91 -26.74
CA GLN A 78 -0.86 -8.15 -26.04
C GLN A 78 0.66 -8.31 -25.87
N GLU A 79 1.44 -7.82 -26.83
CA GLU A 79 2.92 -7.77 -26.79
C GLU A 79 3.46 -7.06 -25.54
N VAL A 80 2.78 -6.01 -25.08
CA VAL A 80 3.18 -5.25 -23.88
C VAL A 80 2.96 -6.06 -22.62
N PHE A 81 1.90 -6.87 -22.57
CA PHE A 81 1.65 -7.77 -21.44
C PHE A 81 2.68 -8.90 -21.41
N ASP A 82 3.07 -9.44 -22.56
CA ASP A 82 4.06 -10.52 -22.66
C ASP A 82 5.46 -10.04 -22.25
N GLU A 83 5.85 -8.82 -22.66
CA GLU A 83 7.09 -8.18 -22.21
C GLU A 83 7.08 -7.89 -20.71
N PHE A 84 5.94 -7.42 -20.19
CA PHE A 84 5.75 -7.17 -18.76
C PHE A 84 5.84 -8.45 -17.94
N GLU A 85 5.25 -9.55 -18.42
CA GLU A 85 5.30 -10.85 -17.76
C GLU A 85 6.73 -11.37 -17.64
N LYS A 86 7.49 -11.33 -18.74
CA LYS A 86 8.91 -11.74 -18.76
C LYS A 86 9.74 -10.90 -17.78
N SER A 87 9.53 -9.59 -17.77
CA SER A 87 10.22 -8.66 -16.88
C SER A 87 9.92 -8.96 -15.40
N CYS A 88 8.64 -9.22 -15.07
CA CYS A 88 8.23 -9.56 -13.71
C CYS A 88 8.78 -10.92 -13.24
N LYS A 89 8.77 -11.94 -14.11
CA LYS A 89 9.34 -13.26 -13.80
C LYS A 89 10.85 -13.18 -13.56
N ALA A 90 11.57 -12.47 -14.41
CA ALA A 90 13.02 -12.24 -14.23
C ALA A 90 13.33 -11.46 -12.93
N MET A 91 12.46 -10.54 -12.50
CA MET A 91 12.61 -9.83 -11.24
C MET A 91 12.39 -10.74 -10.03
N ASN A 92 11.35 -11.58 -10.06
CA ASN A 92 11.08 -12.55 -8.99
C ASN A 92 12.17 -13.61 -8.84
N GLU A 93 12.74 -14.09 -9.94
CA GLU A 93 13.87 -15.04 -9.89
C GLU A 93 15.10 -14.42 -9.22
N LYS A 94 15.40 -13.15 -9.51
CA LYS A 94 16.48 -12.41 -8.84
C LYS A 94 16.19 -12.18 -7.36
N ASP A 95 14.96 -11.81 -7.00
CA ASP A 95 14.58 -11.58 -5.60
C ASP A 95 14.58 -12.89 -4.79
N GLN A 96 14.12 -14.01 -5.36
CA GLN A 96 14.15 -15.33 -4.71
C GLN A 96 15.58 -15.82 -4.47
N SER A 97 16.54 -15.44 -5.31
CA SER A 97 17.97 -15.76 -5.09
C SER A 97 18.58 -15.01 -3.89
N HIS A 98 18.00 -13.88 -3.49
CA HIS A 98 18.45 -13.02 -2.39
C HIS A 98 17.60 -13.18 -1.12
N ASN A 99 17.21 -14.41 -0.79
CA ASN A 99 16.09 -14.76 0.11
C ASN A 99 16.17 -14.31 1.59
N GLN A 100 17.14 -13.49 2.03
CA GLN A 100 17.17 -13.00 3.41
C GLN A 100 17.67 -11.56 3.51
N TYR A 101 16.77 -10.62 3.25
CA TYR A 101 16.97 -9.22 3.61
C TYR A 101 16.54 -8.99 5.07
N THR A 102 17.52 -8.79 5.95
CA THR A 102 17.28 -8.34 7.33
C THR A 102 17.33 -6.81 7.41
N VAL A 103 16.67 -6.20 8.39
CA VAL A 103 16.71 -4.73 8.62
C VAL A 103 18.14 -4.19 8.70
N LEU A 104 19.10 -4.97 9.20
CA LEU A 104 20.52 -4.60 9.25
C LEU A 104 21.16 -4.44 7.86
N HIS A 105 20.61 -5.08 6.82
CA HIS A 105 21.11 -4.91 5.44
C HIS A 105 20.82 -3.53 4.87
N LEU A 106 19.85 -2.82 5.44
CA LEU A 106 19.50 -1.45 5.04
C LEU A 106 20.70 -0.50 5.21
N PHE A 107 21.52 -0.74 6.25
CA PHE A 107 22.71 0.05 6.57
C PHE A 107 24.00 -0.43 5.88
N LYS A 108 23.98 -1.60 5.23
CA LYS A 108 25.15 -2.15 4.51
C LYS A 108 25.45 -1.37 3.23
N LEU A 109 24.43 -0.77 2.60
CA LEU A 109 24.60 0.11 1.44
C LEU A 109 24.62 1.58 1.88
N PRO A 110 25.69 2.36 1.60
CA PRO A 110 25.83 3.72 2.11
C PRO A 110 24.75 4.68 1.61
N ARG A 111 24.23 4.46 0.39
CA ARG A 111 23.09 5.21 -0.16
C ARG A 111 21.79 4.90 0.58
N LEU A 112 21.52 3.63 0.85
CA LEU A 112 20.29 3.17 1.49
C LEU A 112 20.28 3.53 2.99
N GLY A 113 21.43 3.39 3.67
CA GLY A 113 21.62 3.83 5.04
C GLY A 113 21.41 5.32 5.20
N ARG A 114 21.92 6.16 4.27
CA ARG A 114 21.70 7.62 4.31
C ARG A 114 20.23 7.99 4.19
N ILE A 115 19.49 7.35 3.28
CA ILE A 115 18.04 7.57 3.12
C ILE A 115 17.32 7.14 4.39
N THR A 116 17.68 6.00 4.98
CA THR A 116 17.08 5.51 6.22
C THR A 116 17.32 6.47 7.38
N ILE A 117 18.54 6.96 7.56
CA ILE A 117 18.88 7.94 8.60
C ILE A 117 18.11 9.24 8.40
N MET A 118 18.04 9.74 7.16
CA MET A 118 17.24 10.93 6.84
C MET A 118 15.76 10.73 7.17
N LEU A 119 15.20 9.56 6.88
CA LEU A 119 13.82 9.22 7.24
C LEU A 119 13.61 9.17 8.75
N ILE A 120 14.53 8.56 9.50
CA ILE A 120 14.45 8.48 10.98
C ILE A 120 14.55 9.86 11.62
N ILE A 121 15.39 10.75 11.09
CA ILE A 121 15.56 12.12 11.62
C ILE A 121 14.34 13.00 11.26
N TYR A 122 13.70 12.74 10.12
CA TYR A 122 12.57 13.52 9.62
C TYR A 122 11.23 13.15 10.27
N TRP A 123 11.08 11.90 10.72
CA TRP A 123 9.87 11.37 11.34
C TRP A 123 9.80 11.73 12.83
#